data_AF-M1BVE0-F1
#
_entry.id   AF-M1BVE0-F1
#
_cell.length_a   1.000
_cell.length_b   1.000
_cell.length_c   1.000
_cell.angle_alpha   90.00
_cell.angle_beta   90.00
_cell.angle_gamma   90.00
#
_symmetry.space_group_name_H-M   'P 1'
#
loop_
_entity.id
_entity.type
_entity.pdbx_description
1 polymer ?
#
loop_
_entity_poly.entity_id
_entity_poly.type
_entity_poly.pdbx_seq_one_letter_code
_entity_poly.pdbx_strand_id
1 'polypeptide(L)'
;MCAYSVASSGKRCSLESYESIEGRRGYQCKTSEVLVSNIGITNLIESDECISACGADRNSLGISSDSLLESSFTSKLCSQQCCQKCPNIVDLYYNLALGEGVYLPAFCKGRDLNGRREMSQIQSSGVACAPSAASIALTLEADAPW
;
A
#
# COMPACT_ATOMS: atom_id res chain seq x y z
N MET A 1 13.57 -12.26 -1.13
CA MET A 1 13.61 -10.79 -0.93
C MET A 1 12.43 -10.35 -0.08
N CYS A 2 12.61 -9.32 0.75
CA CYS A 2 11.72 -8.94 1.87
C CYS A 2 10.89 -7.67 1.65
N ALA A 3 10.96 -7.03 0.48
CA ALA A 3 10.10 -5.89 0.18
C ALA A 3 8.62 -6.27 0.44
N TYR A 4 7.85 -5.31 0.97
CA TYR A 4 6.43 -5.47 1.29
C TYR A 4 6.12 -6.58 2.33
N SER A 5 7.06 -6.88 3.22
CA SER A 5 6.83 -7.71 4.40
C SER A 5 6.69 -6.86 5.66
N VAL A 6 5.91 -7.33 6.64
CA VAL A 6 5.66 -6.67 7.92
C VAL A 6 6.13 -7.59 9.05
N ALA A 7 7.00 -7.09 9.92
CA ALA A 7 7.46 -7.80 11.09
C ALA A 7 6.36 -7.92 12.16
N SER A 8 6.54 -8.81 13.14
CA SER A 8 5.65 -8.93 14.30
C SER A 8 5.53 -7.63 15.11
N SER A 9 6.55 -6.79 15.08
CA SER A 9 6.57 -5.46 15.71
C SER A 9 5.75 -4.41 14.96
N GLY A 10 5.14 -4.76 13.82
CA GLY A 10 4.41 -3.82 12.95
C GLY A 10 5.32 -2.95 12.08
N LYS A 11 6.64 -3.11 12.17
CA LYS A 11 7.60 -2.43 11.29
C LYS A 11 7.68 -3.10 9.93
N ARG A 12 7.75 -2.32 8.86
CA ARG A 12 7.94 -2.84 7.50
C ARG A 12 9.39 -3.21 7.23
N CYS A 13 9.61 -4.22 6.41
CA CYS A 13 10.93 -4.57 5.90
C CYS A 13 11.21 -3.83 4.58
N SER A 14 12.42 -3.28 4.45
CA SER A 14 12.95 -2.71 3.22
C SER A 14 14.09 -3.58 2.67
N LEU A 15 14.17 -3.67 1.35
CA LEU A 15 15.33 -4.21 0.67
C LEU A 15 16.36 -3.10 0.47
N GLU A 16 17.61 -3.34 0.84
CA GLU A 16 18.70 -2.37 0.67
C GLU A 16 19.86 -3.01 -0.08
N SER A 17 20.54 -2.22 -0.90
CA SER A 17 21.80 -2.64 -1.50
C SER A 17 22.97 -2.31 -0.57
N TYR A 18 24.01 -3.13 -0.60
CA TYR A 18 25.31 -2.83 0.02
C TYR A 18 26.43 -3.18 -0.95
N GLU A 19 27.60 -2.57 -0.77
CA GLU A 19 28.81 -2.95 -1.50
C GLU A 19 29.61 -3.93 -0.64
N SER A 20 29.95 -5.09 -1.22
CA SER A 20 30.82 -6.05 -0.57
C SER A 20 32.28 -5.59 -0.62
N ILE A 21 33.12 -6.19 0.24
CA ILE A 21 34.57 -5.95 0.25
C ILE A 21 35.22 -6.28 -1.11
N GLU A 22 34.61 -7.18 -1.89
CA GLU A 22 35.04 -7.56 -3.23
C GLU A 22 34.52 -6.61 -4.33
N GLY A 23 33.86 -5.50 -3.97
CA GLY A 23 33.27 -4.54 -4.91
C GLY A 23 32.00 -5.05 -5.60
N ARG A 24 31.41 -6.16 -5.14
CA ARG A 24 30.13 -6.67 -5.68
C ARG A 24 28.96 -6.05 -4.94
N ARG A 25 27.94 -5.61 -5.67
CA ARG A 25 26.67 -5.16 -5.08
C ARG A 25 25.88 -6.35 -4.55
N GLY A 26 25.65 -6.37 -3.24
CA GLY A 26 24.77 -7.32 -2.56
C GLY A 26 23.45 -6.68 -2.17
N TYR A 27 22.50 -7.51 -1.74
CA TYR A 27 21.21 -7.07 -1.23
C TYR A 27 20.96 -7.65 0.15
N GLN A 28 20.42 -6.83 1.05
CA GLN A 28 20.07 -7.23 2.40
C GLN A 28 18.70 -6.71 2.78
N CYS A 29 18.10 -7.38 3.75
CA CYS A 29 16.83 -7.00 4.31
C CYS A 29 17.04 -6.25 5.61
N LYS A 30 16.40 -5.09 5.75
CA LYS A 30 16.40 -4.33 7.00
C LYS A 30 14.98 -4.07 7.47
N THR A 31 14.83 -4.04 8.79
CA THR A 31 13.62 -3.55 9.42
C THR A 31 13.67 -2.02 9.35
N SER A 32 12.71 -1.41 8.65
CA SER A 32 12.55 0.04 8.59
C SER A 32 11.85 0.57 9.83
N GLU A 33 11.87 1.88 10.03
CA GLU A 33 11.07 2.56 11.07
C GLU A 33 9.63 2.88 10.61
N VAL A 34 9.24 2.43 9.42
CA VAL A 34 7.90 2.66 8.87
C VAL A 34 6.93 1.63 9.47
N LEU A 35 6.06 2.09 10.36
CA LEU A 35 5.01 1.28 10.98
C LEU A 35 3.80 1.10 10.07
N VAL A 36 3.15 -0.06 10.16
CA VAL A 36 1.80 -0.25 9.61
C VAL A 36 0.79 0.54 10.41
N SER A 37 -0.23 1.10 9.75
CA SER A 37 -1.32 1.78 10.45
C SER A 37 -2.37 0.78 10.97
N ASN A 38 -2.49 -0.39 10.35
CA ASN A 38 -3.39 -1.45 10.77
C ASN A 38 -2.63 -2.59 11.48
N ILE A 39 -2.90 -2.81 12.76
CA ILE A 39 -2.27 -3.89 13.55
C ILE A 39 -2.58 -5.29 12.99
N GLY A 40 -3.70 -5.45 12.27
CA GLY A 40 -4.15 -6.70 11.67
C GLY A 40 -3.30 -7.19 10.49
N ILE A 41 -2.37 -6.37 9.99
CA ILE A 41 -1.40 -6.78 8.96
C ILE A 41 0.01 -7.01 9.51
N THR A 42 0.17 -7.13 10.82
CA THR A 42 1.42 -7.61 11.42
C THR A 42 1.72 -9.05 10.98
N ASN A 43 2.99 -9.41 10.82
CA ASN A 43 3.44 -10.70 10.28
C ASN A 43 2.98 -11.01 8.84
N LEU A 44 2.44 -10.02 8.12
CA LEU A 44 2.01 -10.23 6.73
C LEU A 44 3.20 -10.17 5.78
N ILE A 45 3.26 -11.14 4.88
CA ILE A 45 4.14 -11.12 3.70
C ILE A 45 3.24 -11.07 2.48
N GLU A 46 3.32 -9.99 1.71
CA GLU A 46 2.53 -9.87 0.48
C GLU A 46 2.97 -10.91 -0.55
N SER A 47 2.01 -11.51 -1.24
CA SER A 47 2.26 -12.51 -2.27
C SER A 47 2.75 -11.85 -3.56
N ASP A 48 3.35 -12.63 -4.46
CA ASP A 48 3.84 -12.09 -5.74
C ASP A 48 2.69 -11.66 -6.65
N GLU A 49 1.54 -12.36 -6.59
CA GLU A 49 0.32 -11.96 -7.29
C GLU A 49 -0.16 -10.60 -6.82
N CYS A 50 -0.11 -10.36 -5.51
CA CYS A 50 -0.49 -9.10 -4.93
C CYS A 50 0.46 -7.96 -5.34
N ILE A 51 1.78 -8.19 -5.19
CA ILE A 51 2.82 -7.24 -5.60
C ILE A 51 2.63 -6.83 -7.07
N SER A 52 2.45 -7.81 -7.95
CA SER A 52 2.24 -7.58 -9.39
C SER A 52 0.92 -6.84 -9.70
N ALA A 53 -0.16 -7.17 -8.99
CA ALA A 53 -1.47 -6.53 -9.14
C ALA A 53 -1.43 -5.04 -8.77
N CYS A 54 -0.60 -4.66 -7.79
CA CYS A 54 -0.38 -3.26 -7.42
C CYS A 54 0.67 -2.54 -8.29
N GLY A 55 1.34 -3.25 -9.19
CA GLY A 55 2.42 -2.69 -10.01
C GLY A 55 3.74 -2.49 -9.26
N ALA A 56 3.85 -3.08 -8.06
CA ALA A 56 5.06 -3.08 -7.26
C ALA A 56 6.06 -4.16 -7.73
N ASP A 57 7.30 -4.09 -7.25
CA ASP A 57 8.34 -5.08 -7.54
C ASP A 57 9.00 -5.55 -6.23
N ARG A 58 9.10 -6.88 -6.03
CA ARG A 58 9.76 -7.47 -4.86
C ARG A 58 11.25 -7.09 -4.76
N ASN A 59 11.84 -6.62 -5.85
CA ASN A 59 13.22 -6.15 -5.94
C ASN A 59 13.37 -4.64 -5.72
N SER A 60 12.29 -3.91 -5.46
CA SER A 60 12.35 -2.47 -5.17
C SER A 60 13.23 -2.19 -3.96
N LEU A 61 14.14 -1.23 -4.10
CA LEU A 61 15.04 -0.81 -3.04
C LEU A 61 14.39 0.29 -2.20
N GLY A 62 14.46 0.12 -0.89
CA GLY A 62 13.93 1.08 0.07
C GLY A 62 12.40 1.18 0.05
N ILE A 63 11.92 2.26 0.65
CA ILE A 63 10.53 2.69 0.64
C ILE A 63 10.56 4.14 0.17
N SER A 64 9.86 4.47 -0.92
CA SER A 64 9.78 5.82 -1.46
C SER A 64 8.38 6.11 -1.98
N SER A 65 7.97 7.37 -1.90
CA SER A 65 6.75 7.92 -2.51
C SER A 65 6.91 8.18 -4.02
N ASP A 66 8.13 8.13 -4.58
CA ASP A 66 8.40 8.50 -5.98
C ASP A 66 7.58 7.69 -7.00
N SER A 67 7.29 6.42 -6.71
CA SER A 67 6.45 5.58 -7.58
C SER A 67 5.05 6.15 -7.80
N LEU A 68 4.55 7.02 -6.90
CA LEU A 68 3.27 7.72 -7.06
C LEU A 68 3.28 8.73 -8.23
N LEU A 69 4.47 9.13 -8.72
CA LEU A 69 4.62 9.97 -9.90
C LEU A 69 4.49 9.17 -11.21
N GLU A 70 4.66 7.85 -11.15
CA GLU A 70 4.61 6.97 -12.32
C GLU A 70 3.16 6.58 -12.64
N SER A 71 2.69 6.93 -13.84
CA SER A 71 1.32 6.66 -14.27
C SER A 71 1.00 5.17 -14.36
N SER A 72 1.96 4.33 -14.75
CA SER A 72 1.83 2.88 -14.84
C SER A 72 1.62 2.24 -13.46
N PHE A 73 2.44 2.61 -12.49
CA PHE A 73 2.35 2.15 -11.10
C PHE A 73 1.01 2.53 -10.48
N THR A 74 0.69 3.83 -10.51
CA THR A 74 -0.54 4.36 -9.92
C THR A 74 -1.81 3.82 -10.57
N SER A 75 -1.78 3.42 -11.85
CA SER A 75 -2.91 2.75 -12.50
C SER A 75 -3.20 1.38 -11.88
N LYS A 76 -2.14 0.62 -11.56
CA LYS A 76 -2.26 -0.69 -10.92
C LYS A 76 -2.55 -0.58 -9.43
N LEU A 77 -1.91 0.36 -8.74
CA LEU A 77 -2.18 0.66 -7.34
C LEU A 77 -3.66 1.00 -7.11
N CYS A 78 -4.26 1.79 -8.01
CA CYS A 78 -5.68 2.16 -7.94
C CYS A 78 -6.64 1.09 -8.50
N SER A 79 -6.13 -0.06 -8.97
CA SER A 79 -6.98 -1.14 -9.48
C SER A 79 -7.73 -1.85 -8.36
N GLN A 80 -8.91 -2.38 -8.68
CA GLN A 80 -9.69 -3.19 -7.72
C GLN A 80 -8.89 -4.38 -7.18
N GLN A 81 -8.07 -5.00 -8.03
CA GLN A 81 -7.27 -6.17 -7.68
C GLN A 81 -6.26 -5.84 -6.59
N CYS A 82 -5.59 -4.69 -6.69
CA CYS A 82 -4.70 -4.21 -5.64
C CYS A 82 -5.50 -3.81 -4.39
N CYS A 83 -6.48 -2.91 -4.53
CA CYS A 83 -7.15 -2.30 -3.38
C CYS A 83 -7.92 -3.29 -2.49
N GLN A 84 -8.36 -4.44 -3.03
CA GLN A 84 -9.11 -5.43 -2.26
C GLN A 84 -8.26 -6.59 -1.73
N LYS A 85 -7.07 -6.83 -2.30
CA LYS A 85 -6.28 -8.04 -2.00
C LYS A 85 -4.91 -7.76 -1.39
N CYS A 86 -4.47 -6.51 -1.38
CA CYS A 86 -3.11 -6.12 -1.02
C CYS A 86 -3.06 -5.12 0.14
N PRO A 87 -3.48 -5.52 1.34
CA PRO A 87 -3.70 -4.57 2.42
C PRO A 87 -2.41 -3.89 2.90
N ASN A 88 -1.24 -4.53 2.85
CA ASN A 88 0.02 -3.89 3.25
C ASN A 88 0.53 -2.90 2.20
N ILE A 89 0.44 -3.23 0.90
CA ILE A 89 0.84 -2.30 -0.17
C ILE A 89 -0.09 -1.08 -0.19
N VAL A 90 -1.39 -1.29 -0.08
CA VAL A 90 -2.39 -0.20 -0.04
C VAL A 90 -2.16 0.68 1.18
N ASP A 91 -1.97 0.09 2.37
CA ASP A 91 -1.66 0.84 3.59
C ASP A 91 -0.37 1.65 3.44
N LEU A 92 0.68 1.07 2.86
CA LEU A 92 1.96 1.76 2.66
C LEU A 92 1.80 2.99 1.78
N TYR A 93 1.27 2.83 0.56
CA TYR A 93 1.18 3.94 -0.39
C TYR A 93 0.10 4.95 -0.02
N TYR A 94 -0.94 4.55 0.70
CA TYR A 94 -1.89 5.50 1.28
C TYR A 94 -1.20 6.43 2.26
N ASN A 95 -0.39 5.90 3.18
CA ASN A 95 0.31 6.71 4.16
C ASN A 95 1.45 7.55 3.55
N LEU A 96 2.17 7.01 2.57
CA LEU A 96 3.16 7.78 1.82
C LEU A 96 2.49 8.96 1.09
N ALA A 97 1.39 8.71 0.36
CA ALA A 97 0.66 9.77 -0.32
C ALA A 97 0.15 10.83 0.67
N LEU A 98 -0.40 10.42 1.82
CA LEU A 98 -0.83 11.36 2.86
C LEU A 98 0.33 12.20 3.39
N GLY A 99 1.52 11.62 3.58
CA GLY A 99 2.73 12.33 3.96
C GLY A 99 3.15 13.39 2.93
N GLU A 100 2.87 13.15 1.65
CA GLU A 100 3.05 14.10 0.55
C GLU A 100 1.86 15.08 0.37
N GLY A 101 0.87 15.06 1.27
CA GLY A 101 -0.32 15.90 1.20
C GLY A 101 -1.37 15.46 0.18
N VAL A 102 -1.27 14.23 -0.34
CA VAL A 102 -2.18 13.65 -1.32
C VAL A 102 -3.13 12.64 -0.67
N TYR A 103 -4.43 12.85 -0.82
CA TYR A 103 -5.43 11.86 -0.41
C TYR A 103 -5.61 10.79 -1.50
N LEU A 104 -4.97 9.63 -1.31
CA LEU A 104 -4.92 8.54 -2.30
C LEU A 104 -6.29 8.11 -2.85
N PRO A 105 -7.37 7.99 -2.05
CA PRO A 105 -8.67 7.60 -2.59
C PRO A 105 -9.28 8.63 -3.57
N ALA A 106 -9.13 9.93 -3.29
CA ALA A 106 -9.55 10.97 -4.22
C ALA A 106 -8.66 11.00 -5.47
N PHE A 107 -7.36 10.79 -5.30
CA PHE A 107 -6.41 10.65 -6.40
C PHE A 107 -6.80 9.49 -7.33
N CYS A 108 -7.08 8.29 -6.80
CA CYS A 108 -7.52 7.13 -7.59
C CYS A 108 -8.85 7.39 -8.31
N LYS A 109 -9.83 8.02 -7.65
CA LYS A 109 -11.11 8.37 -8.28
C LYS A 109 -10.96 9.37 -9.42
N GLY A 110 -10.06 10.34 -9.28
CA GLY A 110 -9.74 11.30 -10.35
C GLY A 110 -9.18 10.62 -11.60
N ARG A 111 -8.44 9.52 -11.42
CA ARG A 111 -7.92 8.72 -12.53
C ARG A 111 -8.98 7.89 -13.23
N ASP A 112 -9.97 7.35 -12.51
CA ASP A 112 -11.11 6.69 -13.14
C ASP A 112 -11.87 7.66 -14.06
N LEU A 113 -12.02 8.92 -13.65
CA LEU A 113 -12.69 9.94 -14.47
C LEU A 113 -11.85 10.35 -15.69
N ASN A 114 -10.53 10.41 -15.55
CA ASN A 114 -9.65 10.74 -16.67
C ASN A 114 -9.50 9.56 -17.66
N GLY A 115 -9.43 8.32 -17.16
CA GLY A 115 -9.44 7.09 -17.97
C GLY A 115 -10.80 6.81 -18.63
N ARG A 116 -11.92 7.23 -18.03
CA ARG A 116 -13.26 7.19 -18.66
C ARG A 116 -13.41 8.11 -19.87
N ARG A 117 -12.52 9.09 -20.09
CA ARG A 117 -12.45 9.80 -21.37
C ARG A 117 -11.80 8.96 -22.48
N GLU A 118 -11.10 7.88 -22.14
CA GLU A 118 -10.49 6.95 -23.10
C GLU A 118 -11.26 5.64 -23.29
N MET A 119 -12.19 5.29 -22.39
CA MET A 119 -13.11 4.17 -22.61
C MET A 119 -14.52 4.49 -22.09
N SER A 120 -15.43 4.74 -23.02
CA SER A 120 -16.86 4.72 -22.74
C SER A 120 -17.34 3.27 -22.61
N GLN A 121 -18.14 3.02 -21.57
CA GLN A 121 -18.93 1.82 -21.28
C GLN A 121 -18.19 0.62 -20.65
N ILE A 122 -18.18 0.56 -19.31
CA ILE A 122 -18.61 -0.60 -18.48
C ILE A 122 -19.06 -0.03 -17.10
N GLN A 123 -20.18 -0.53 -16.58
CA GLN A 123 -20.83 -0.06 -15.35
C GLN A 123 -20.00 -0.31 -14.08
N SER A 124 -20.24 0.56 -13.10
CA SER A 124 -19.36 0.97 -12.01
C SER A 124 -19.63 0.25 -10.68
N SER A 125 -18.55 -0.12 -9.98
CA SER A 125 -18.48 -0.17 -8.52
C SER A 125 -17.17 0.47 -8.07
N GLY A 126 -17.17 1.80 -7.87
CA GLY A 126 -16.00 2.54 -7.42
C GLY A 126 -15.78 2.33 -5.92
N VAL A 127 -14.89 1.40 -5.56
CA VAL A 127 -14.42 1.25 -4.18
C VAL A 127 -13.22 2.16 -3.99
N ALA A 128 -13.35 3.09 -3.04
CA ALA A 128 -12.26 3.97 -2.65
C ALA A 128 -11.17 3.15 -1.94
N CYS A 129 -9.91 3.25 -2.39
CA CYS A 129 -8.76 2.56 -1.80
C CYS A 129 -8.38 3.19 -0.45
N ALA A 130 -9.25 3.04 0.55
CA ALA A 130 -8.95 3.39 1.92
C ALA A 130 -8.35 2.15 2.61
N PRO A 131 -7.32 2.31 3.47
CA PRO A 131 -6.89 1.22 4.33
C PRO A 131 -8.10 0.77 5.16
N SER A 132 -8.32 -0.54 5.22
CA SER A 132 -9.43 -1.10 5.99
C SER A 132 -9.22 -0.74 7.46
N ALA A 133 -10.01 0.20 7.98
CA ALA A 133 -10.16 0.35 9.42
C ALA A 133 -10.81 -0.94 9.92
N ALA A 134 -10.10 -1.70 10.77
CA ALA A 134 -10.74 -2.77 11.51
C ALA A 134 -11.99 -2.20 12.17
N SER A 135 -13.14 -2.87 11.98
CA SER A 135 -14.41 -2.46 12.55
C SER A 135 -14.29 -2.44 14.07
N ILE A 136 -14.04 -1.27 14.66
CA ILE A 136 -14.27 -1.05 16.07
C ILE A 136 -15.78 -0.92 16.17
N ALA A 137 -16.44 -2.00 16.61
CA ALA A 137 -17.80 -1.91 17.12
C ALA A 137 -17.75 -1.04 18.38
N LEU A 138 -17.89 0.27 18.20
CA LEU A 138 -18.10 1.20 19.28
C LEU A 138 -19.55 0.99 19.73
N THR A 139 -19.78 0.07 20.67
CA THR A 139 -21.05 0.03 21.40
C THR A 139 -21.07 1.23 22.33
N LEU A 140 -21.59 2.35 21.82
CA LEU A 140 -21.97 3.51 22.60
C LEU A 140 -23.34 3.20 23.22
N GLU A 141 -23.36 2.43 24.31
CA GLU A 141 -24.57 2.31 25.13
C GLU A 141 -24.53 3.44 26.15
N ALA A 142 -25.21 4.51 25.80
CA ALA A 142 -25.67 5.52 26.73
C ALA A 142 -26.92 4.96 27.42
N ASP A 143 -26.86 4.71 28.72
CA ASP A 143 -28.08 4.63 29.54
C ASP A 143 -27.77 4.89 31.03
N ALA A 144 -28.13 6.10 31.47
CA ALA A 144 -28.69 6.37 32.79
C ALA A 144 -30.11 6.90 32.49
N PRO A 145 -31.17 6.60 33.27
CA PRO A 145 -31.17 6.69 34.74
C PRO A 145 -32.05 5.65 35.48
N TRP A 146 -31.89 5.54 36.81
CA TRP A 146 -32.88 5.84 37.87
C TRP A 146 -32.20 5.76 39.24
#